data_AF-A0A511N1V9-F1
#
_entry.id   AF-A0A511N1V9-F1
#
_cell.length_a   1.000
_cell.length_b   1.000
_cell.length_c   1.000
_cell.angle_alpha   90.00
_cell.angle_beta   90.00
_cell.angle_gamma   90.00
#
_symmetry.space_group_name_H-M   'P 1'
#
loop_
_entity.id
_entity.type
_entity.pdbx_description
1 polymer ?
#
loop_
_entity_poly.entity_id
_entity_poly.type
_entity_poly.pdbx_seq_one_letter_code
_entity_poly.pdbx_strand_id
1 'polypeptide(L)'
;MSAAENPIHHFYDVSAGAAQDLLRLAHLSFEFGSRNALYRTDELKAALQALSAGPAPQEDETVDLIEALLLQAARSQHYQLCILQKLGSPDSGWVCLIPDGDFDQLQLVVQKHRLCSDTLE
;
A
#
# COMPACT_ATOMS: atom_id res chain seq x y z
N MET A 1 13.59 -11.82 -22.90
CA MET A 1 12.91 -12.59 -21.84
C MET A 1 12.27 -11.56 -20.94
N SER A 2 10.98 -11.32 -21.11
CA SER A 2 10.26 -10.32 -20.33
C SER A 2 10.20 -10.83 -18.89
N ALA A 3 10.90 -10.17 -17.98
CA ALA A 3 10.65 -10.37 -16.56
C ALA A 3 9.16 -10.06 -16.36
N ALA A 4 8.37 -11.02 -15.90
CA ALA A 4 7.02 -10.70 -15.44
C ALA A 4 7.22 -9.69 -14.31
N GLU A 5 6.93 -8.43 -14.58
CA GLU A 5 6.96 -7.39 -13.56
C GLU A 5 5.92 -7.81 -12.53
N ASN A 6 6.38 -8.20 -11.33
CA ASN A 6 5.46 -8.45 -10.25
C ASN A 6 4.63 -7.17 -10.07
N PRO A 7 3.30 -7.26 -10.09
CA PRO A 7 2.45 -6.09 -9.94
C PRO A 7 2.79 -5.45 -8.61
N ILE A 8 3.16 -4.16 -8.64
CA ILE A 8 3.47 -3.41 -7.43
C ILE A 8 2.19 -3.22 -6.61
N HIS A 9 1.03 -3.20 -7.26
CA HIS A 9 -0.29 -3.03 -6.64
C HIS A 9 -0.96 -4.36 -6.34
N HIS A 10 -1.38 -4.51 -5.09
CA HIS A 10 -2.23 -5.63 -4.66
C HIS A 10 -3.46 -5.08 -3.95
N PHE A 11 -4.65 -5.47 -4.42
CA PHE A 11 -5.90 -5.10 -3.78
C PHE A 11 -6.50 -6.30 -3.06
N TYR A 12 -6.86 -6.13 -1.78
CA TYR A 12 -7.45 -7.19 -0.97
C TYR A 12 -8.69 -6.70 -0.23
N ASP A 13 -9.78 -7.45 -0.37
CA ASP A 13 -10.90 -7.39 0.55
C ASP A 13 -10.57 -8.11 1.86
N VAL A 14 -10.52 -7.37 2.97
CA VAL A 14 -10.04 -7.88 4.25
C VAL A 14 -11.06 -7.77 5.38
N SER A 15 -11.09 -8.81 6.21
CA SER A 15 -11.67 -8.72 7.56
C SER A 15 -10.74 -7.95 8.50
N ALA A 16 -11.24 -7.51 9.66
CA ALA A 16 -10.40 -6.82 10.65
C ALA A 16 -9.20 -7.67 11.13
N GLY A 17 -9.38 -9.00 11.24
CA GLY A 17 -8.29 -9.91 11.64
C GLY A 17 -7.24 -10.06 10.54
N ALA A 18 -7.65 -10.16 9.28
CA ALA A 18 -6.75 -10.20 8.14
C ALA A 18 -5.97 -8.87 8.00
N ALA A 19 -6.66 -7.74 8.14
CA ALA A 19 -6.04 -6.42 8.13
C ALA A 19 -4.95 -6.29 9.19
N GLN A 20 -5.20 -6.72 10.44
CA GLN A 20 -4.18 -6.67 11.50
C GLN A 20 -2.94 -7.51 11.18
N ASP A 21 -3.12 -8.72 10.65
CA ASP A 21 -2.00 -9.59 10.30
C ASP A 21 -1.16 -8.98 9.16
N LEU A 22 -1.81 -8.36 8.16
CA LEU A 22 -1.13 -7.69 7.05
C LEU A 22 -0.42 -6.39 7.48
N LEU A 23 -1.07 -5.58 8.33
CA LEU A 23 -0.51 -4.33 8.85
C LEU A 23 0.76 -4.57 9.68
N ARG A 24 0.92 -5.74 10.30
CA ARG A 24 2.16 -6.10 11.01
C ARG A 24 3.34 -6.35 10.09
N LEU A 25 3.09 -6.68 8.82
CA LEU A 25 4.13 -6.86 7.80
C LEU A 25 4.48 -5.53 7.11
N ALA A 26 3.62 -4.52 7.23
CA ALA A 26 3.83 -3.24 6.58
C ALA A 26 4.92 -2.43 7.29
N HIS A 27 5.87 -1.91 6.52
CA HIS A 27 6.79 -0.89 7.02
C HIS A 27 6.04 0.43 7.24
N LEU A 28 5.16 0.77 6.30
CA LEU A 28 4.32 1.95 6.40
C LEU A 28 2.87 1.58 6.10
N SER A 29 1.95 2.07 6.92
CA SER A 29 0.51 1.89 6.69
C SER A 29 -0.27 3.11 7.13
N PHE A 30 -1.34 3.44 6.40
CA PHE A 30 -2.28 4.49 6.77
C PHE A 30 -3.71 4.11 6.43
N GLU A 31 -4.68 4.58 7.21
CA GLU A 31 -6.10 4.30 7.02
C GLU A 31 -6.73 5.31 6.04
N PHE A 32 -7.67 4.86 5.22
CA PHE A 32 -8.54 5.72 4.41
C PHE A 32 -10.01 5.51 4.77
N GLY A 33 -10.86 6.49 4.49
CA GLY A 33 -12.32 6.31 4.54
C GLY A 33 -13.04 6.62 5.85
N SER A 34 -12.37 7.12 6.87
CA SER A 34 -13.08 7.66 8.05
C SER A 34 -13.41 9.15 7.83
N ARG A 35 -14.49 9.66 8.43
CA ARG A 35 -14.77 11.12 8.54
C ARG A 35 -13.63 11.91 9.23
N ASN A 36 -12.67 11.20 9.81
CA ASN A 36 -11.44 11.71 10.40
C ASN A 36 -10.18 11.19 9.68
N ALA A 37 -10.26 10.86 8.38
CA ALA A 37 -9.09 10.65 7.50
C ALA A 37 -8.33 11.98 7.25
N LEU A 38 -8.37 12.89 8.21
CA LEU A 38 -7.36 13.90 8.48
C LEU A 38 -6.08 13.19 8.92
N TYR A 39 -5.52 12.35 8.06
CA TYR A 39 -4.10 12.09 8.14
C TYR A 39 -3.41 13.40 7.85
N ARG A 40 -2.44 13.73 8.71
CA ARG A 40 -1.46 14.76 8.49
C ARG A 40 -0.76 14.43 7.18
N THR A 41 -1.31 14.93 6.07
CA THR A 41 -0.81 14.69 4.72
C THR A 41 0.68 15.00 4.66
N ASP A 42 1.13 15.96 5.47
CA ASP A 42 2.52 16.36 5.60
C ASP A 42 3.42 15.31 6.28
N GLU A 43 2.94 14.58 7.29
CA GLU A 43 3.71 13.49 7.92
C GLU A 43 3.82 12.27 7.01
N LEU A 44 2.71 11.93 6.33
CA LEU A 44 2.71 10.86 5.34
C LEU A 44 3.64 11.22 4.17
N LYS A 45 3.56 12.46 3.66
CA LYS A 45 4.48 12.97 2.64
C LYS A 45 5.93 12.88 3.11
N ALA A 46 6.24 13.34 4.33
CA ALA A 46 7.59 13.30 4.86
C ALA A 46 8.11 11.86 5.01
N ALA A 47 7.28 10.93 5.48
CA ALA A 47 7.65 9.51 5.58
C ALA A 47 7.90 8.88 4.21
N LEU A 48 7.03 9.13 3.24
CA LEU A 48 7.19 8.63 1.87
C LEU A 48 8.39 9.25 1.16
N GLN A 49 8.66 10.54 1.38
CA GLN A 49 9.85 11.21 0.87
C GLN A 49 11.13 10.67 1.51
N ALA A 50 11.13 10.35 2.81
CA ALA A 50 12.27 9.72 3.47
C ALA A 50 12.58 8.32 2.91
N LEU A 51 11.54 7.58 2.50
CA LEU A 51 11.68 6.28 1.82
C LEU A 51 12.09 6.44 0.35
N SER A 52 11.72 7.54 -0.30
CA SER A 52 12.03 7.82 -1.70
C SER A 52 13.42 8.45 -1.81
N ALA A 53 14.43 7.71 -2.24
CA ALA A 53 15.80 8.23 -2.41
C ALA A 53 15.98 9.21 -3.60
N GLY A 54 14.93 9.92 -4.02
CA GLY A 54 14.90 10.76 -5.22
C GLY A 54 14.21 12.11 -5.00
N PRO A 55 14.30 13.03 -5.98
CA PRO A 55 13.60 14.31 -5.91
C PRO A 55 12.10 14.09 -5.77
N ALA A 56 11.43 14.93 -4.98
CA ALA A 56 9.98 14.90 -4.86
C ALA A 56 9.34 15.11 -6.25
N PRO A 57 8.24 14.39 -6.57
CA PRO A 57 7.53 14.61 -7.82
C PRO A 57 7.09 16.08 -7.90
N GLN A 58 7.33 16.73 -9.03
CA GLN A 58 6.86 18.09 -9.28
C GLN A 58 5.32 18.07 -9.31
N GLU A 59 4.69 19.02 -8.63
CA GLU A 59 3.23 19.12 -8.38
C GLU A 59 2.38 19.40 -9.64
N ASP A 60 2.87 19.04 -10.84
CA ASP A 60 2.15 19.28 -12.09
C ASP A 60 0.98 18.31 -12.26
N GLU A 61 -0.17 18.80 -11.78
CA GLU A 61 -1.52 18.60 -12.28
C GLU A 61 -2.11 17.17 -12.20
N THR A 62 -2.95 17.01 -11.16
CA THR A 62 -4.30 16.39 -11.18
C THR A 62 -4.50 14.91 -10.82
N VAL A 63 -3.47 14.14 -10.45
CA VAL A 63 -3.67 12.81 -9.83
C VAL A 63 -2.73 12.65 -8.63
N ASP A 64 -3.31 12.28 -7.48
CA ASP A 64 -2.80 12.41 -6.12
C ASP A 64 -1.27 12.34 -5.93
N LEU A 65 -0.67 13.46 -5.48
CA LEU A 65 0.75 13.54 -5.07
C LEU A 65 1.15 12.42 -4.09
N ILE A 66 0.21 11.94 -3.26
CA ILE A 66 0.42 10.82 -2.35
C ILE A 66 0.59 9.50 -3.10
N GLU A 67 -0.23 9.24 -4.12
CA GLU A 67 -0.11 8.06 -4.97
C GLU A 67 1.24 8.06 -5.72
N ALA A 68 1.63 9.21 -6.26
CA ALA A 68 2.93 9.37 -6.91
C ALA A 68 4.11 9.07 -5.95
N LEU A 69 4.04 9.57 -4.71
CA LEU A 69 5.04 9.31 -3.68
C LEU A 69 5.05 7.84 -3.22
N LEU A 70 3.88 7.19 -3.12
CA LEU A 70 3.77 5.78 -2.79
C LEU A 70 4.40 4.90 -3.86
N LEU A 71 4.10 5.18 -5.13
CA LEU A 71 4.68 4.50 -6.27
C LEU A 71 6.20 4.68 -6.33
N GLN A 72 6.67 5.91 -6.09
CA GLN A 72 8.09 6.21 -6.06
C GLN A 72 8.80 5.47 -4.92
N ALA A 73 8.24 5.47 -3.71
CA ALA A 73 8.77 4.75 -2.57
C ALA A 73 8.80 3.23 -2.83
N ALA A 74 7.71 2.68 -3.37
CA ALA A 74 7.60 1.26 -3.71
C ALA A 74 8.67 0.81 -4.70
N ARG A 75 8.87 1.59 -5.78
CA ARG A 75 9.89 1.30 -6.79
C ARG A 75 11.32 1.50 -6.29
N SER A 76 11.57 2.53 -5.48
CA SER A 76 12.93 2.90 -5.07
C SER A 76 13.52 1.99 -4.00
N GLN A 77 12.68 1.28 -3.26
CA GLN A 77 13.07 0.52 -2.07
C GLN A 77 12.53 -0.91 -2.07
N HIS A 78 12.06 -1.41 -3.22
CA HIS A 78 11.55 -2.78 -3.35
C HIS A 78 10.43 -3.08 -2.34
N TYR A 79 9.34 -2.29 -2.39
CA TYR A 79 8.11 -2.57 -1.65
C TYR A 79 6.98 -2.97 -2.61
N GLN A 80 6.05 -3.76 -2.07
CA GLN A 80 4.72 -4.01 -2.61
C GLN A 80 3.73 -3.02 -1.98
N LEU A 81 2.94 -2.35 -2.83
CA LEU A 81 1.85 -1.47 -2.43
C LEU A 81 0.55 -2.28 -2.31
N CYS A 82 0.06 -2.44 -1.09
CA CYS A 82 -1.14 -3.20 -0.78
C CYS A 82 -2.28 -2.27 -0.34
N ILE A 83 -3.42 -2.36 -1.01
CA ILE A 83 -4.66 -1.67 -0.65
C ILE A 83 -5.59 -2.70 0.00
N LEU A 84 -5.88 -2.49 1.28
CA LEU A 84 -6.69 -3.37 2.12
C LEU A 84 -8.06 -2.74 2.32
N GLN A 85 -9.06 -3.15 1.54
CA GLN A 85 -10.43 -2.65 1.66
C GLN A 85 -11.18 -3.41 2.75
N LYS A 86 -11.87 -2.69 3.65
CA LYS A 86 -12.68 -3.33 4.69
C LYS A 86 -13.90 -4.00 4.07
N LEU A 87 -14.09 -5.29 4.35
CA LEU A 87 -15.28 -6.03 3.95
C LEU A 87 -16.57 -5.32 4.42
N GLY A 88 -17.45 -5.02 3.46
CA GLY A 88 -18.72 -4.33 3.71
C GLY A 88 -18.61 -2.81 3.89
N SER A 89 -17.44 -2.21 3.65
CA SER A 89 -17.23 -0.76 3.72
C SER A 89 -16.21 -0.31 2.67
N PRO A 90 -16.61 -0.26 1.38
CA PRO A 90 -15.68 -0.08 0.27
C PRO A 90 -14.95 1.27 0.30
N ASP A 91 -15.57 2.28 0.89
CA ASP A 91 -14.97 3.61 1.00
C ASP A 91 -13.88 3.68 2.08
N SER A 92 -13.58 2.58 2.78
CA SER A 92 -12.66 2.56 3.92
C SER A 92 -11.73 1.35 3.96
N GLY A 93 -10.54 1.56 4.51
CA GLY A 93 -9.50 0.54 4.46
C GLY A 93 -8.15 1.08 4.87
N TRP A 94 -7.09 0.41 4.42
CA TRP A 94 -5.71 0.81 4.64
C TRP A 94 -4.90 0.71 3.37
N VAL A 95 -3.92 1.59 3.23
CA VAL A 95 -2.87 1.47 2.23
C VAL A 95 -1.58 1.15 2.95
N CYS A 96 -0.83 0.17 2.44
CA CYS A 96 0.34 -0.39 3.09
C CYS A 96 1.51 -0.53 2.10
N LEU A 97 2.71 -0.24 2.56
CA LEU A 97 3.96 -0.60 1.89
C LEU A 97 4.58 -1.79 2.63
N ILE A 98 4.65 -2.94 1.97
CA ILE A 98 5.21 -4.19 2.51
C ILE A 98 6.53 -4.48 1.80
N PRO A 99 7.66 -4.69 2.50
CA PRO A 99 8.93 -4.96 1.85
C PRO A 99 8.87 -6.23 1.01
N ASP A 100 9.54 -6.26 -0.15
CA ASP A 100 9.62 -7.45 -1.00
C ASP A 100 10.21 -8.66 -0.24
N GLY A 101 11.09 -8.41 0.74
CA GLY A 101 11.64 -9.45 1.61
C GLY A 101 10.61 -10.15 2.52
N ASP A 102 9.45 -9.54 2.74
CA ASP A 102 8.34 -10.11 3.51
C ASP A 102 7.22 -10.65 2.61
N PHE A 103 7.46 -10.74 1.30
CA PHE A 103 6.45 -11.22 0.35
C PHE A 103 5.98 -12.65 0.63
N ASP A 104 6.88 -13.55 1.06
CA ASP A 104 6.50 -14.91 1.44
C ASP A 104 5.55 -14.90 2.66
N GLN A 105 5.78 -14.00 3.63
CA GLN A 105 4.89 -13.85 4.78
C GLN A 105 3.54 -13.26 4.38
N LEU A 106 3.54 -12.30 3.45
CA LEU A 106 2.32 -11.75 2.85
C LEU A 106 1.48 -12.87 2.23
N GLN A 107 2.09 -13.72 1.41
CA GLN A 107 1.41 -14.86 0.78
C GLN A 107 0.83 -15.84 1.81
N LEU A 108 1.54 -16.10 2.92
CA LEU A 108 1.02 -16.93 4.00
C LEU A 108 -0.21 -16.33 4.68
N VAL A 109 -0.23 -15.01 4.91
CA VAL A 109 -1.39 -14.31 5.48
C VAL A 109 -2.57 -14.33 4.51
N VAL A 110 -2.32 -14.08 3.22
CA VAL A 110 -3.32 -14.17 2.14
C VAL A 110 -3.95 -15.56 2.11
N GLN A 111 -3.15 -16.62 2.13
CA GLN A 111 -3.64 -18.00 2.15
C GLN A 111 -4.41 -18.34 3.44
N LYS A 112 -3.89 -17.95 4.61
CA LYS A 112 -4.51 -18.19 5.92
C LYS A 112 -5.91 -17.60 5.98
N HIS A 113 -6.09 -16.39 5.46
CA HIS A 113 -7.37 -15.67 5.49
C HIS A 113 -8.20 -15.86 4.22
N ARG A 114 -7.70 -16.61 3.22
CA ARG A 114 -8.33 -16.84 1.91
C ARG A 114 -8.72 -15.53 1.22
N LEU A 115 -7.81 -14.56 1.24
CA LEU A 115 -8.04 -13.26 0.61
C LEU A 115 -8.02 -13.41 -0.91
N CYS A 116 -8.96 -12.75 -1.58
CA CYS A 116 -8.91 -12.59 -3.03
C CYS A 116 -8.04 -11.37 -3.34
N SER A 117 -6.98 -11.57 -4.12
CA SER A 117 -6.21 -10.46 -4.70
C SER A 117 -6.82 -10.09 -6.05
N ASP A 118 -7.30 -8.86 -6.19
CA ASP A 118 -7.46 -8.27 -7.52
C ASP A 118 -6.12 -7.61 -7.89
N THR A 119 -5.46 -8.17 -8.90
CA THR A 119 -4.29 -7.52 -9.51
C THR A 119 -4.84 -6.53 -10.53
N LEU A 120 -4.74 -5.23 -10.25
CA LEU A 120 -5.00 -4.22 -11.27
C LEU A 120 -3.83 -4.26 -12.27
N GLU A 121 -4.10 -4.80 -13.46
CA GLU A 121 -3.19 -4.83 -14.62
C GLU A 121 -2.87 -3.42 -15.15
#